data_AF-A0A5B8XN19-F1
#
_entry.id   AF-A0A5B8XN19-F1
#
_cell.length_a   1.000
_cell.length_b   1.000
_cell.length_c   1.000
_cell.angle_alpha   90.00
_cell.angle_beta   90.00
_cell.angle_gamma   90.00
#
_symmetry.space_group_name_H-M   'P 1'
#
loop_
_entity.id
_entity.type
_entity.pdbx_description
1 polymer ?
#
loop_
_entity_poly.entity_id
_entity_poly.type
_entity_poly.pdbx_seq_one_letter_code
_entity_poly.pdbx_strand_id
1 'polypeptide(L)'
;MSEQVFRNHGQLFEEQGLSEIGNTAEWGASRIDEVRHALLELNNRREQLFEEMEEGKQLSELETQYHWVSAVFRYLGFTFSIAEQPPGGDESARPDFTLFYNGDDFRNALNHRGEREFFSQALGVVRCLPWDASLDEYESSHEGPNNPAYDIDRIIRSTGVNWGILTNGQEWRLYHRETSGLFSTYFQVNLMEALLSGDLNQFKYFWTIFSPEGLGGFESQEPLVHRLLH
;
A
#
# COMPACT_ATOMS: atom_id res chain seq x y z
N MET A 1 20.17 -11.70 14.14
CA MET A 1 19.35 -12.40 13.15
C MET A 1 18.64 -11.29 12.39
N SER A 2 18.87 -11.13 11.09
CA SER A 2 18.13 -10.13 10.32
C SER A 2 16.65 -10.51 10.40
N GLU A 3 15.82 -9.61 10.92
CA GLU A 3 14.37 -9.77 10.84
C GLU A 3 13.98 -9.92 9.36
N GLN A 4 12.99 -10.77 9.10
CA GLN A 4 12.49 -10.95 7.75
C GLN A 4 11.75 -9.66 7.35
N VAL A 5 12.19 -9.02 6.27
CA VAL A 5 11.64 -7.74 5.76
C VAL A 5 10.15 -7.80 5.45
N PHE A 6 9.63 -9.01 5.23
CA PHE A 6 8.21 -9.25 5.03
C PHE A 6 7.65 -10.26 6.04
N ARG A 7 6.34 -10.21 6.27
CA ARG A 7 5.60 -11.15 7.12
C ARG A 7 4.26 -11.50 6.45
N ASN A 8 3.95 -12.80 6.39
CA ASN A 8 2.65 -13.31 5.93
C ASN A 8 1.75 -13.60 7.14
N HIS A 9 1.25 -12.55 7.79
CA HIS A 9 0.50 -12.68 9.04
C HIS A 9 -0.90 -13.28 8.79
N GLY A 10 -1.28 -14.27 9.61
CA GLY A 10 -2.54 -14.99 9.43
C GLY A 10 -2.67 -15.75 8.12
N GLN A 11 -1.56 -16.01 7.42
CA GLN A 11 -1.50 -16.73 6.15
C GLN A 11 -2.42 -16.13 5.08
N LEU A 12 -2.28 -14.82 4.82
CA LEU A 12 -3.03 -14.17 3.74
C LEU A 12 -2.73 -14.86 2.40
N PHE A 13 -1.44 -15.09 2.12
CA PHE A 13 -1.00 -15.81 0.94
C PHE A 13 -0.60 -17.24 1.28
N GLU A 14 -0.62 -18.12 0.28
CA GLU A 14 -0.09 -19.47 0.40
C GLU A 14 1.44 -19.46 0.51
N GLU A 15 1.96 -20.21 1.49
CA GLU A 15 3.41 -20.30 1.73
C GLU A 15 4.18 -20.84 0.52
N GLN A 16 3.58 -21.76 -0.24
CA GLN A 16 4.20 -22.28 -1.46
C GLN A 16 4.34 -21.17 -2.51
N GLY A 17 3.26 -20.43 -2.80
CA GLY A 17 3.30 -19.32 -3.75
C GLY A 17 4.34 -18.26 -3.39
N LEU A 18 4.43 -17.91 -2.09
CA LEU A 18 5.46 -16.98 -1.60
C LEU A 18 6.88 -17.53 -1.76
N SER A 19 7.09 -18.84 -1.53
CA SER A 19 8.41 -19.46 -1.71
C SER A 19 8.86 -19.48 -3.18
N GLU A 20 7.92 -19.47 -4.11
CA GLU A 20 8.15 -19.48 -5.56
C GLU A 20 8.10 -18.09 -6.20
N ILE A 21 7.86 -17.02 -5.42
CA ILE A 21 7.71 -15.64 -5.92
C ILE A 21 8.92 -15.18 -6.76
N GLY A 22 10.12 -15.68 -6.45
CA GLY A 22 11.34 -15.40 -7.18
C GLY A 22 11.37 -15.87 -8.64
N ASN A 23 10.45 -16.77 -9.01
CA ASN A 23 10.30 -17.32 -10.36
C ASN A 23 9.23 -16.59 -11.19
N THR A 24 8.55 -15.60 -10.61
CA THR A 24 7.47 -14.85 -11.28
C THR A 24 8.04 -13.83 -12.27
N ALA A 25 7.26 -13.46 -13.28
CA ALA A 25 7.67 -12.46 -14.26
C ALA A 25 7.85 -11.07 -13.60
N GLU A 26 6.97 -10.75 -12.65
CA GLU A 26 7.00 -9.52 -11.86
C GLU A 26 8.32 -9.39 -11.09
N TRP A 27 8.85 -10.48 -10.52
CA TRP A 27 10.14 -10.48 -9.81
C TRP A 27 11.33 -10.14 -10.72
N GLY A 28 11.20 -10.43 -12.03
CA GLY A 28 12.18 -10.16 -13.07
C GLY A 28 12.05 -8.78 -13.73
N ALA A 29 11.06 -7.96 -13.33
CA ALA A 29 10.77 -6.70 -14.00
C ALA A 29 11.98 -5.75 -13.98
N SER A 30 12.33 -5.21 -15.16
CA SER A 30 13.52 -4.38 -15.33
C SER A 30 13.45 -3.04 -14.58
N ARG A 31 12.24 -2.54 -14.31
CA ARG A 31 12.03 -1.24 -13.63
C ARG A 31 12.34 -1.29 -12.13
N ILE A 32 12.44 -2.47 -11.51
CA ILE A 32 12.57 -2.60 -10.04
C ILE A 32 13.79 -1.82 -9.52
N ASP A 33 14.94 -1.96 -10.18
CA ASP A 33 16.18 -1.32 -9.72
C ASP A 33 16.09 0.21 -9.87
N GLU A 34 15.51 0.69 -10.97
CA GLU A 34 15.25 2.12 -11.20
C GLU A 34 14.29 2.69 -10.14
N VAL A 35 13.19 1.99 -9.81
CA VAL A 35 12.26 2.41 -8.76
C VAL A 35 12.98 2.44 -7.41
N ARG A 36 13.77 1.41 -7.08
CA ARG A 36 14.52 1.36 -5.82
C ARG A 36 15.45 2.56 -5.68
N HIS A 37 16.21 2.88 -6.72
CA HIS A 37 17.10 4.04 -6.73
C HIS A 37 16.33 5.35 -6.55
N ALA A 38 15.20 5.52 -7.23
CA ALA A 38 14.35 6.70 -7.06
C ALA A 38 13.78 6.84 -5.63
N LEU A 39 13.40 5.72 -5.00
CA LEU A 39 12.92 5.72 -3.61
C LEU A 39 14.03 5.99 -2.59
N LEU A 40 15.27 5.55 -2.85
CA LEU A 40 16.42 5.92 -2.03
C LEU A 40 16.70 7.42 -2.12
N GLU A 41 16.67 8.01 -3.31
CA GLU A 41 16.80 9.46 -3.49
C GLU A 41 15.64 10.21 -2.80
N LEU A 42 14.42 9.70 -2.90
CA LEU A 42 13.27 10.25 -2.20
C LEU A 42 13.49 10.23 -0.68
N ASN A 43 14.01 9.13 -0.12
CA ASN A 43 14.32 9.05 1.31
C ASN A 43 15.37 10.07 1.73
N ASN A 44 16.45 10.23 0.95
CA ASN A 44 17.48 11.21 1.26
C ASN A 44 16.91 12.65 1.27
N ARG A 45 16.02 12.98 0.32
CA ARG A 45 15.33 14.29 0.31
C ARG A 45 14.39 14.46 1.48
N ARG A 46 13.66 13.40 1.85
CA ARG A 46 12.82 13.35 3.05
C ARG A 46 13.69 13.69 4.26
N GLU A 47 14.74 12.94 4.51
CA GLU A 47 15.66 13.17 5.64
C GLU A 47 16.20 14.59 5.71
N GLN A 48 16.64 15.17 4.59
CA GLN A 48 17.09 16.57 4.52
C GLN A 48 16.01 17.58 4.93
N LEU A 49 14.77 17.39 4.48
CA LEU A 49 13.65 18.25 4.89
C LEU A 49 13.36 18.16 6.39
N PHE A 50 13.65 17.02 7.03
CA PHE A 50 13.35 16.77 8.45
C PHE A 50 14.52 17.05 9.39
N GLU A 51 15.78 17.04 8.92
CA GLU A 51 16.93 17.57 9.67
C GLU A 51 16.73 19.05 10.02
N GLU A 52 15.99 19.80 9.20
CA GLU A 52 15.67 21.21 9.44
C GLU A 52 14.48 21.42 10.41
N MET A 53 13.81 20.35 10.83
CA MET A 53 12.66 20.41 11.76
C MET A 53 13.11 20.25 13.22
N GLU A 54 12.22 20.60 14.15
CA GLU A 54 12.47 20.41 15.59
C GLU A 54 12.80 18.94 15.91
N GLU A 55 13.83 18.72 16.72
CA GLU A 55 14.29 17.40 17.13
C GLU A 55 13.13 16.58 17.71
N GLY A 56 12.88 15.41 17.14
CA GLY A 56 11.79 14.50 17.55
C GLY A 56 10.44 14.76 16.88
N LYS A 57 10.31 15.74 15.98
CA LYS A 57 9.08 15.93 15.20
C LYS A 57 8.96 14.87 14.11
N GLN A 58 7.92 14.05 14.17
CA GLN A 58 7.56 13.10 13.12
C GLN A 58 6.56 13.73 12.14
N LEU A 59 6.43 13.12 10.96
CA LEU A 59 5.44 13.58 9.98
C LEU A 59 4.04 13.33 10.49
N SER A 60 3.22 14.38 10.43
CA SER A 60 1.77 14.22 10.52
C SER A 60 1.25 13.34 9.37
N GLU A 61 0.02 12.87 9.51
CA GLU A 61 -0.63 12.04 8.49
C GLU A 61 -0.61 12.69 7.10
N LEU A 62 -0.99 13.97 6.99
CA LEU A 62 -0.99 14.70 5.72
C LEU A 62 0.42 14.87 5.14
N GLU A 63 1.42 15.08 5.99
CA GLU A 63 2.81 15.19 5.53
C GLU A 63 3.34 13.83 5.05
N THR A 64 3.01 12.72 5.74
CA THR A 64 3.34 11.35 5.30
C THR A 64 2.67 11.04 3.96
N GLN A 65 1.39 11.37 3.82
CA GLN A 65 0.65 11.20 2.57
C GLN A 65 1.30 11.99 1.42
N TYR A 66 1.56 13.28 1.63
CA TYR A 66 2.02 14.19 0.59
C TYR A 66 3.50 13.96 0.23
N HIS A 67 4.40 14.01 1.22
CA HIS A 67 5.85 13.98 0.99
C HIS A 67 6.39 12.58 0.70
N TRP A 68 5.70 11.53 1.14
CA TRP A 68 6.19 10.16 1.01
C TRP A 68 5.26 9.26 0.20
N VAL A 69 4.10 8.89 0.74
CA VAL A 69 3.26 7.82 0.20
C VAL A 69 2.80 8.11 -1.23
N SER A 70 2.38 9.36 -1.52
CA SER A 70 1.99 9.74 -2.89
C SER A 70 3.15 9.63 -3.88
N ALA A 71 4.38 9.91 -3.45
CA ALA A 71 5.57 9.80 -4.29
C ALA A 71 5.96 8.35 -4.51
N VAL A 72 5.86 7.51 -3.46
CA VAL A 72 6.05 6.06 -3.57
C VAL A 72 5.10 5.48 -4.63
N PHE A 73 3.81 5.81 -4.59
CA PHE A 73 2.85 5.34 -5.60
C PHE A 73 3.18 5.81 -7.02
N ARG A 74 3.63 7.07 -7.18
CA ARG A 74 4.08 7.57 -8.49
C ARG A 74 5.28 6.79 -9.03
N TYR A 75 6.28 6.51 -8.19
CA TYR A 75 7.46 5.75 -8.61
C TYR A 75 7.16 4.27 -8.85
N LEU A 76 6.22 3.68 -8.09
CA LEU A 76 5.70 2.35 -8.35
C LEU A 76 4.98 2.26 -9.70
N GLY A 77 4.39 3.36 -10.18
CA GLY A 77 3.76 3.47 -11.49
C GLY A 77 2.24 3.55 -11.47
N PHE A 78 1.62 3.70 -10.30
CA PHE A 78 0.16 3.84 -10.23
C PHE A 78 -0.31 5.17 -10.80
N THR A 79 -1.50 5.14 -11.38
CA THR A 79 -2.38 6.32 -11.40
C THR A 79 -3.29 6.25 -10.19
N PHE A 80 -3.56 7.38 -9.53
CA PHE A 80 -4.42 7.37 -8.34
C PHE A 80 -5.21 8.66 -8.18
N SER A 81 -6.35 8.54 -7.51
CA SER A 81 -7.09 9.67 -6.97
C SER A 81 -6.88 9.81 -5.47
N ILE A 82 -7.27 10.96 -4.94
CA ILE A 82 -7.08 11.33 -3.53
C ILE A 82 -8.46 11.55 -2.92
N ALA A 83 -8.69 11.00 -1.73
CA ALA A 83 -9.85 11.30 -0.90
C ALA A 83 -11.19 11.15 -1.64
N GLU A 84 -11.41 10.06 -2.38
CA GLU A 84 -12.67 9.86 -3.12
C GLU A 84 -13.83 9.53 -2.19
N GLN A 85 -15.00 10.13 -2.45
CA GLN A 85 -16.17 9.84 -1.63
C GLN A 85 -16.58 8.38 -1.82
N PRO A 86 -16.75 7.60 -0.74
CA PRO A 86 -17.18 6.21 -0.87
C PRO A 86 -18.66 6.14 -1.26
N PRO A 87 -19.11 5.03 -1.88
CA PRO A 87 -20.51 4.83 -2.22
C PRO A 87 -21.41 4.95 -0.98
N GLY A 88 -22.46 5.76 -1.08
CA GLY A 88 -23.38 6.03 0.05
C GLY A 88 -22.94 7.18 0.97
N GLY A 89 -21.74 7.73 0.79
CA GLY A 89 -21.32 8.99 1.42
C GLY A 89 -20.87 8.89 2.88
N ASP A 90 -20.46 7.71 3.35
CA ASP A 90 -19.83 7.56 4.68
C ASP A 90 -18.44 8.20 4.69
N GLU A 91 -18.34 9.43 5.16
CA GLU A 91 -17.07 10.17 5.27
C GLU A 91 -15.99 9.43 6.07
N SER A 92 -16.38 8.59 7.03
CA SER A 92 -15.42 7.82 7.84
C SER A 92 -14.79 6.67 7.05
N ALA A 93 -15.35 6.30 5.90
CA ALA A 93 -14.87 5.23 5.02
C ALA A 93 -14.18 5.78 3.77
N ARG A 94 -13.81 7.07 3.77
CA ARG A 94 -13.11 7.72 2.66
C ARG A 94 -11.67 7.22 2.57
N PRO A 95 -11.25 6.57 1.46
CA PRO A 95 -9.84 6.20 1.26
C PRO A 95 -8.97 7.44 1.07
N ASP A 96 -7.75 7.42 1.59
CA ASP A 96 -6.75 8.46 1.32
C ASP A 96 -6.35 8.44 -0.15
N PHE A 97 -6.16 7.24 -0.71
CA PHE A 97 -5.89 7.02 -2.13
C PHE A 97 -6.72 5.88 -2.70
N THR A 98 -7.14 6.02 -3.96
CA THR A 98 -7.69 4.92 -4.76
C THR A 98 -6.75 4.67 -5.94
N LEU A 99 -6.23 3.45 -6.04
CA LEU A 99 -5.17 3.07 -6.97
C LEU A 99 -5.75 2.47 -8.25
N PHE A 100 -5.24 2.89 -9.39
CA PHE A 100 -5.57 2.40 -10.73
C PHE A 100 -4.29 1.96 -11.43
N TYR A 101 -4.41 0.97 -12.32
CA TYR A 101 -3.24 0.47 -13.05
C TYR A 101 -2.58 1.57 -13.88
N ASN A 102 -3.39 2.35 -14.59
CA ASN A 102 -2.93 3.38 -15.50
C ASN A 102 -3.95 4.53 -15.63
N GLY A 103 -3.62 5.51 -16.47
CA GLY A 103 -4.47 6.67 -16.71
C GLY A 103 -5.75 6.38 -17.49
N ASP A 104 -5.84 5.26 -18.20
CA ASP A 104 -7.03 4.87 -18.97
C ASP A 104 -8.10 4.34 -18.02
N ASP A 105 -7.72 3.45 -17.10
CA ASP A 105 -8.59 2.91 -16.05
C ASP A 105 -9.16 4.05 -15.19
N PHE A 106 -8.29 4.98 -14.77
CA PHE A 106 -8.74 6.15 -14.03
C PHE A 106 -9.70 7.02 -14.85
N ARG A 107 -9.41 7.30 -16.12
CA ARG A 107 -10.28 8.10 -17.00
C ARG A 107 -11.63 7.46 -17.22
N ASN A 108 -11.69 6.13 -17.35
CA ASN A 108 -12.93 5.38 -17.48
C ASN A 108 -13.78 5.47 -16.21
N ALA A 109 -13.15 5.54 -15.04
CA ALA A 109 -13.84 5.68 -13.76
C ALA A 109 -14.36 7.12 -13.49
N LEU A 110 -13.76 8.17 -14.08
CA LEU A 110 -13.99 9.58 -13.71
C LEU A 110 -15.46 10.01 -13.63
N ASN A 111 -16.32 9.50 -14.51
CA ASN A 111 -17.74 9.88 -14.56
C ASN A 111 -18.60 9.25 -13.46
N HIS A 112 -18.01 8.37 -12.65
CA HIS A 112 -18.70 7.56 -11.63
C HIS A 112 -18.28 7.89 -10.20
N ARG A 113 -17.55 9.00 -9.97
CA ARG A 113 -17.08 9.39 -8.63
C ARG A 113 -18.22 9.41 -7.61
N GLY A 114 -17.99 8.82 -6.44
CA GLY A 114 -19.02 8.65 -5.41
C GLY A 114 -19.92 7.42 -5.60
N GLU A 115 -19.75 6.66 -6.68
CA GLU A 115 -20.53 5.47 -7.03
C GLU A 115 -19.65 4.21 -6.98
N ARG A 116 -20.27 3.02 -6.96
CA ARG A 116 -19.53 1.74 -6.92
C ARG A 116 -18.74 1.50 -8.20
N GLU A 117 -19.25 2.00 -9.31
CA GLU A 117 -18.70 1.89 -10.64
C GLU A 117 -17.30 2.53 -10.73
N PHE A 118 -17.05 3.62 -9.99
CA PHE A 118 -15.71 4.22 -9.89
C PHE A 118 -14.71 3.24 -9.27
N PHE A 119 -15.08 2.65 -8.14
CA PHE A 119 -14.21 1.72 -7.41
C PHE A 119 -14.08 0.35 -8.08
N SER A 120 -15.00 -0.02 -8.97
CA SER A 120 -14.91 -1.26 -9.76
C SER A 120 -13.69 -1.35 -10.67
N GLN A 121 -13.10 -0.19 -11.01
CA GLN A 121 -11.88 -0.08 -11.84
C GLN A 121 -10.60 0.05 -10.99
N ALA A 122 -10.73 0.11 -9.66
CA ALA A 122 -9.60 0.30 -8.76
C ALA A 122 -8.91 -1.03 -8.44
N LEU A 123 -7.59 -1.02 -8.40
CA LEU A 123 -6.77 -2.14 -7.95
C LEU A 123 -6.74 -2.26 -6.43
N GLY A 124 -6.82 -1.14 -5.72
CA GLY A 124 -6.74 -1.09 -4.27
C GLY A 124 -7.11 0.27 -3.70
N VAL A 125 -7.43 0.29 -2.42
CA VAL A 125 -7.72 1.49 -1.61
C VAL A 125 -6.71 1.62 -0.49
N VAL A 126 -6.39 2.84 -0.07
CA VAL A 126 -5.28 3.09 0.86
C VAL A 126 -5.74 3.89 2.07
N ARG A 127 -5.26 3.50 3.24
CA ARG A 127 -5.27 4.28 4.48
C ARG A 127 -3.83 4.55 4.93
N CYS A 128 -3.52 5.81 5.17
CA CYS A 128 -2.20 6.28 5.59
C CYS A 128 -2.28 6.86 7.01
N LEU A 129 -1.33 6.50 7.86
CA LEU A 129 -1.15 7.07 9.20
C LEU A 129 0.03 8.06 9.22
N PRO A 130 0.22 8.83 10.32
CA PRO A 130 1.45 9.58 10.54
C PRO A 130 2.69 8.69 10.45
N TRP A 131 3.83 9.30 10.14
CA TRP A 131 5.08 8.55 10.05
C TRP A 131 5.42 7.92 11.39
N ASP A 132 5.84 6.65 11.37
CA ASP A 132 6.19 5.87 12.57
C ASP A 132 5.01 5.56 13.52
N ALA A 133 3.78 5.94 13.16
CA ALA A 133 2.60 5.53 13.89
C ALA A 133 2.43 4.00 13.83
N SER A 134 2.08 3.37 14.96
CA SER A 134 1.81 1.93 15.01
C SER A 134 0.61 1.57 14.12
N LEU A 135 0.76 0.50 13.34
CA LEU A 135 -0.31 -0.07 12.51
C LEU A 135 -1.25 -0.99 13.29
N ASP A 136 -0.92 -1.31 14.55
CA ASP A 136 -1.71 -2.20 15.42
C ASP A 136 -2.55 -1.42 16.45
N GLU A 137 -2.05 -0.27 16.90
CA GLU A 137 -2.71 0.58 17.89
C GLU A 137 -2.36 2.04 17.63
N TYR A 138 -3.38 2.86 17.34
CA TYR A 138 -3.21 4.28 17.05
C TYR A 138 -4.21 5.11 17.85
N GLU A 139 -3.71 6.11 18.58
CA GLU A 139 -4.56 7.07 19.27
C GLU A 139 -5.08 8.11 18.28
N SER A 140 -6.37 7.98 17.92
CA SER A 140 -7.08 9.10 17.32
C SER A 140 -7.40 10.11 18.42
N SER A 141 -7.28 11.40 18.11
CA SER A 141 -7.36 12.50 19.07
C SER A 141 -8.70 12.64 19.83
N HIS A 142 -9.70 11.81 19.52
CA HIS A 142 -11.07 11.95 20.02
C HIS A 142 -11.72 10.66 20.54
N GLU A 143 -11.16 9.46 20.28
CA GLU A 143 -11.84 8.18 20.61
C GLU A 143 -10.95 7.16 21.36
N GLY A 144 -9.72 7.54 21.74
CA GLY A 144 -8.76 6.64 22.38
C GLY A 144 -8.04 5.72 21.39
N PRO A 145 -7.25 4.75 21.88
CA PRO A 145 -6.52 3.82 21.03
C PRO A 145 -7.49 2.93 20.25
N ASN A 146 -7.37 2.95 18.92
CA ASN A 146 -8.11 2.10 18.00
C ASN A 146 -7.12 1.32 17.12
N ASN A 147 -7.51 0.14 16.65
CA ASN A 147 -6.71 -0.60 15.68
C ASN A 147 -6.97 -0.03 14.27
N PRO A 148 -5.98 0.54 13.57
CA PRO A 148 -6.16 1.08 12.21
C PRO A 148 -6.67 0.07 11.18
N ALA A 149 -6.58 -1.24 11.46
CA ALA A 149 -7.18 -2.29 10.66
C ALA A 149 -8.71 -2.15 10.54
N TYR A 150 -9.39 -1.55 11.54
CA TYR A 150 -10.82 -1.23 11.45
C TYR A 150 -11.12 -0.21 10.34
N ASP A 151 -10.27 0.80 10.18
CA ASP A 151 -10.46 1.82 9.16
C ASP A 151 -10.30 1.24 7.76
N ILE A 152 -9.25 0.46 7.52
CA ILE A 152 -9.03 -0.15 6.21
C ILE A 152 -10.10 -1.21 5.87
N ASP A 153 -10.57 -2.01 6.84
CA ASP A 153 -11.71 -2.93 6.62
C ASP A 153 -12.99 -2.16 6.25
N ARG A 154 -13.29 -1.06 6.96
CA ARG A 154 -14.45 -0.21 6.67
C ARG A 154 -14.38 0.40 5.27
N ILE A 155 -13.20 0.91 4.86
CA ILE A 155 -12.96 1.45 3.52
C ILE A 155 -13.15 0.36 2.45
N ILE A 156 -12.53 -0.81 2.63
CA ILE A 156 -12.68 -1.97 1.72
C ILE A 156 -14.15 -2.35 1.55
N ARG A 157 -14.91 -2.49 2.65
CA ARG A 157 -16.33 -2.89 2.60
C ARG A 157 -17.21 -1.84 1.93
N SER A 158 -16.96 -0.56 2.21
CA SER A 158 -17.77 0.55 1.71
C SER A 158 -17.56 0.77 0.21
N THR A 159 -16.30 0.71 -0.24
CA THR A 159 -15.93 0.86 -1.66
C THR A 159 -16.21 -0.40 -2.47
N GLY A 160 -16.13 -1.58 -1.85
CA GLY A 160 -16.28 -2.87 -2.52
C GLY A 160 -15.03 -3.35 -3.26
N VAL A 161 -13.90 -2.64 -3.13
CA VAL A 161 -12.60 -3.05 -3.70
C VAL A 161 -12.08 -4.28 -2.95
N ASN A 162 -11.36 -5.18 -3.63
CA ASN A 162 -10.89 -6.42 -3.02
C ASN A 162 -9.63 -6.25 -2.16
N TRP A 163 -8.82 -5.23 -2.45
CA TRP A 163 -7.54 -5.01 -1.80
C TRP A 163 -7.51 -3.67 -1.07
N GLY A 164 -7.02 -3.68 0.17
CA GLY A 164 -6.73 -2.46 0.93
C GLY A 164 -5.29 -2.44 1.42
N ILE A 165 -4.67 -1.26 1.40
CA ILE A 165 -3.32 -1.01 1.89
C ILE A 165 -3.41 -0.11 3.11
N LEU A 166 -2.83 -0.55 4.22
CA LEU A 166 -2.61 0.25 5.42
C LEU A 166 -1.12 0.54 5.58
N THR A 167 -0.74 1.80 5.73
CA THR A 167 0.67 2.19 5.84
C THR A 167 0.90 3.40 6.74
N ASN A 168 2.07 3.48 7.37
CA ASN A 168 2.59 4.66 8.06
C ASN A 168 3.78 5.27 7.27
N GLY A 169 3.91 4.92 5.99
CA GLY A 169 5.05 5.24 5.14
C GLY A 169 6.21 4.24 5.25
N GLN A 170 6.51 3.75 6.45
CA GLN A 170 7.60 2.79 6.67
C GLN A 170 7.15 1.35 6.43
N GLU A 171 6.06 0.95 7.07
CA GLU A 171 5.47 -0.38 6.98
C GLU A 171 4.23 -0.33 6.08
N TRP A 172 4.04 -1.40 5.32
CA TRP A 172 2.96 -1.53 4.34
C TRP A 172 2.28 -2.87 4.53
N ARG A 173 0.99 -2.85 4.87
CA ARG A 173 0.15 -4.05 5.04
C ARG A 173 -0.88 -4.12 3.92
N LEU A 174 -0.95 -5.26 3.25
CA LEU A 174 -1.98 -5.59 2.28
C LEU A 174 -3.05 -6.48 2.94
N TYR A 175 -4.31 -6.07 2.80
CA TYR A 175 -5.48 -6.78 3.29
C TYR A 175 -6.37 -7.19 2.11
N HIS A 176 -6.95 -8.39 2.19
CA HIS A 176 -7.97 -8.85 1.24
C HIS A 176 -9.37 -8.73 1.85
N ARG A 177 -10.36 -8.38 1.03
CA ARG A 177 -11.75 -8.14 1.46
C ARG A 177 -12.41 -9.30 2.20
N GLU A 178 -12.08 -10.53 1.84
CA GLU A 178 -12.68 -11.71 2.49
C GLU A 178 -12.16 -11.93 3.91
N THR A 179 -10.94 -11.49 4.21
CA THR A 179 -10.25 -11.72 5.49
C THR A 179 -9.96 -10.45 6.27
N SER A 180 -10.21 -9.26 5.70
CA SER A 180 -9.89 -7.97 6.32
C SER A 180 -10.54 -7.76 7.69
N GLY A 181 -11.74 -8.33 7.90
CA GLY A 181 -12.46 -8.26 9.17
C GLY A 181 -11.85 -9.08 10.30
N LEU A 182 -10.84 -9.92 10.01
CA LEU A 182 -10.06 -10.62 11.03
C LEU A 182 -9.00 -9.72 11.66
N PHE A 183 -8.61 -8.64 10.99
CA PHE A 183 -7.54 -7.69 11.34
C PHE A 183 -6.12 -8.28 11.47
N SER A 184 -6.01 -9.58 11.70
CA SER A 184 -4.79 -10.37 11.86
C SER A 184 -4.46 -11.24 10.64
N THR A 185 -5.03 -10.94 9.47
CA THR A 185 -4.70 -11.62 8.21
C THR A 185 -4.28 -10.58 7.18
N TYR A 186 -2.96 -10.45 6.98
CA TYR A 186 -2.37 -9.47 6.07
C TYR A 186 -0.95 -9.87 5.64
N PHE A 187 -0.53 -9.39 4.49
CA PHE A 187 0.88 -9.43 4.08
C PHE A 187 1.55 -8.10 4.38
N GLN A 188 2.64 -8.11 5.15
CA GLN A 188 3.37 -6.92 5.56
C GLN A 188 4.77 -6.88 4.93
N VAL A 189 5.21 -5.68 4.54
CA VAL A 189 6.62 -5.38 4.23
C VAL A 189 7.05 -4.11 4.96
N ASN A 190 8.22 -4.13 5.58
CA ASN A 190 8.90 -2.90 6.01
C ASN A 190 9.67 -2.32 4.82
N LEU A 191 9.12 -1.29 4.18
CA LEU A 191 9.71 -0.63 3.02
C LEU A 191 11.06 0.01 3.35
N MET A 192 11.20 0.62 4.53
CA MET A 192 12.46 1.27 4.90
C MET A 192 13.59 0.25 5.09
N GLU A 193 13.32 -0.86 5.76
CA GLU A 193 14.29 -1.96 5.86
C GLU A 193 14.62 -2.54 4.48
N ALA A 194 13.59 -2.75 3.64
CA ALA A 194 13.77 -3.27 2.28
C ALA A 194 14.64 -2.37 1.40
N LEU A 195 14.51 -1.05 1.53
CA LEU A 195 15.29 -0.07 0.79
C LEU A 195 16.73 0.02 1.30
N LEU A 196 16.89 0.14 2.62
CA LEU A 196 18.16 0.50 3.26
C LEU A 196 19.09 -0.69 3.51
N SER A 197 18.60 -1.93 3.44
CA SER A 197 19.43 -3.13 3.65
C SER A 197 20.53 -3.34 2.62
N GLY A 198 20.45 -2.68 1.47
CA GLY A 198 21.35 -2.90 0.34
C GLY A 198 20.98 -4.12 -0.51
N ASP A 199 20.08 -4.98 -0.05
CA ASP A 199 19.67 -6.22 -0.72
C ASP A 199 18.47 -5.97 -1.65
N LEU A 200 18.71 -6.03 -2.97
CA LEU A 200 17.67 -5.83 -3.97
C LEU A 200 16.52 -6.85 -3.82
N ASN A 201 16.78 -8.08 -3.38
CA ASN A 201 15.74 -9.08 -3.24
C ASN A 201 14.74 -8.72 -2.12
N GLN A 202 15.17 -8.01 -1.08
CA GLN A 202 14.27 -7.53 -0.04
C GLN A 202 13.32 -6.45 -0.60
N PHE A 203 13.84 -5.52 -1.40
CA PHE A 203 13.00 -4.55 -2.12
C PHE A 203 12.07 -5.22 -3.16
N LYS A 204 12.50 -6.31 -3.79
CA LYS A 204 11.65 -7.04 -4.74
C LYS A 204 10.36 -7.55 -4.10
N TYR A 205 10.37 -8.01 -2.85
CA TYR A 205 9.12 -8.39 -2.15
C TYR A 205 8.13 -7.22 -2.06
N PHE A 206 8.63 -6.01 -1.76
CA PHE A 206 7.79 -4.82 -1.76
C PHE A 206 7.24 -4.53 -3.16
N TRP A 207 8.12 -4.35 -4.14
CA TRP A 207 7.71 -3.92 -5.47
C TRP A 207 6.79 -4.94 -6.15
N THR A 208 7.09 -6.23 -6.02
CA THR A 208 6.36 -7.31 -6.70
C THR A 208 4.92 -7.43 -6.22
N ILE A 209 4.64 -7.11 -4.95
CA ILE A 209 3.28 -7.17 -4.37
C ILE A 209 2.56 -5.82 -4.48
N PHE A 210 3.24 -4.72 -4.17
CA PHE A 210 2.62 -3.40 -4.02
C PHE A 210 2.68 -2.54 -5.29
N SER A 211 2.97 -3.09 -6.47
CA SER A 211 2.99 -2.36 -7.77
C SER A 211 1.69 -2.55 -8.57
N PRO A 212 1.43 -1.73 -9.61
CA PRO A 212 0.38 -2.00 -10.59
C PRO A 212 0.49 -3.41 -11.17
N GLU A 213 1.70 -3.84 -11.48
CA GLU A 213 1.99 -5.16 -12.04
C GLU A 213 1.59 -6.28 -11.06
N GLY A 214 1.88 -6.13 -9.76
CA GLY A 214 1.48 -7.08 -8.73
C GLY A 214 -0.03 -7.15 -8.48
N LEU A 215 -0.69 -5.98 -8.38
CA LEU A 215 -2.11 -5.88 -8.03
C LEU A 215 -3.07 -6.03 -9.22
N GLY A 216 -2.62 -5.70 -10.44
CA GLY A 216 -3.46 -5.64 -11.64
C GLY A 216 -2.99 -6.50 -12.81
N GLY A 217 -1.88 -7.23 -12.65
CA GLY A 217 -1.39 -8.21 -13.63
C GLY A 217 -0.24 -7.69 -14.49
N PHE A 218 0.52 -8.65 -15.03
CA PHE A 218 1.73 -8.37 -15.81
C PHE A 218 1.83 -9.34 -16.99
N GLU A 219 2.22 -8.85 -18.17
CA GLU A 219 2.39 -9.65 -19.39
C GLU A 219 1.19 -10.57 -19.73
N SER A 220 -0.05 -10.07 -19.56
CA SER A 220 -1.31 -10.82 -19.75
C SER A 220 -1.54 -11.97 -18.76
N GLN A 221 -0.75 -12.08 -17.70
CA GLN A 221 -1.00 -12.98 -16.58
C GLN A 221 -2.02 -12.35 -15.61
N GLU A 222 -2.75 -13.20 -14.90
CA GLU A 222 -3.56 -12.76 -13.77
C GLU A 222 -2.71 -12.06 -12.71
N PRO A 223 -3.28 -11.10 -11.95
CA PRO A 223 -2.59 -10.42 -10.87
C PRO A 223 -1.87 -11.39 -9.95
N LEU A 224 -0.60 -11.10 -9.65
CA LEU A 224 0.20 -11.95 -8.79
C LEU A 224 -0.47 -12.17 -7.43
N VAL A 225 -1.06 -11.13 -6.85
CA VAL A 225 -1.76 -11.25 -5.56
C VAL A 225 -2.95 -12.21 -5.60
N HIS A 226 -3.57 -12.46 -6.76
CA HIS A 226 -4.58 -13.51 -6.91
C HIS A 226 -3.96 -14.89 -7.03
N ARG A 227 -2.85 -15.01 -7.77
CA ARG A 227 -2.08 -16.26 -7.90
C ARG A 227 -1.43 -16.73 -6.59
N LEU A 228 -1.31 -15.84 -5.61
CA LEU A 228 -0.77 -16.14 -4.28
C LEU A 228 -1.84 -16.53 -3.25
N LEU A 229 -3.14 -16.38 -3.56
CA LEU A 229 -4.25 -16.78 -2.68
C LEU A 229 -4.64 -18.27 -2.83
N HIS A 230 -4.11 -18.96 -3.85
CA HIS A 230 -4.56 -20.28 -4.32
C HIS A 230 -3.40 -21.22 -4.67
#